data_AF-A0A0E3SRV3-F1
#
_entry.id   AF-A0A0E3SRV3-F1
#
_cell.length_a   1.000
_cell.length_b   1.000
_cell.length_c   1.000
_cell.angle_alpha   90.00
_cell.angle_beta   90.00
_cell.angle_gamma   90.00
#
_symmetry.space_group_name_H-M   'P 1'
#
loop_
_entity.id
_entity.type
_entity.pdbx_description
1 polymer ?
#
loop_
_entity_poly.entity_id
_entity_poly.type
_entity_poly.pdbx_seq_one_letter_code
_entity_poly.pdbx_strand_id
1 'polypeptide(L)'
;MDENKGLLPSCKAVSSVVGALIMFSLTVICISVMIFYSVPVVFEMQEEAKAQKIEQAFTILDSRISKVALGESPLQTTTVSLMGGQINVNGPDEIDKGMMTIQIINQTSNTKEEFNCSLGTIEYVKDGRKIAYEGGGVWSDYGQKGGAIMISPPEFHYNGVTLTLPIMKINGNSSSSGKGDINIAVTSDNTPYVLYPNTSAHRTNPVTHDKIIVYIKSDYYKAWANYADTMVYTSATTNEINKTAIIQFHTTPPMGEFSLINKLRIAQVNASNTLPFYDFAFHLEAEDTNSDGLNPDNYEMKATSGTKTLTYNFQKKKGANQLYLTVTYEDTIIGTKEEWTGINLYPVSGKKADQYATVDLLNSSFMMEYEGDTEFSWNQSGPTTELPDVYIEPGNKSFSVNDLTQHYIKLIAKDDTVIFYIDGGKSDPVDYSTSKITLNYDSIGNVITYLHITQNELDVSVLN
;
A
#
# COMPACT_ATOMS: atom_id res chain seq x y z
N MET A 1 -92.31 54.07 -48.33
CA MET A 1 -91.31 54.74 -47.48
C MET A 1 -91.05 53.84 -46.28
N ASP A 2 -89.78 53.71 -45.93
CA ASP A 2 -89.22 53.14 -44.70
C ASP A 2 -89.31 51.62 -44.51
N GLU A 3 -88.28 50.91 -44.05
CA GLU A 3 -86.86 51.21 -43.84
C GLU A 3 -86.20 49.83 -43.74
N ASN A 4 -85.30 49.48 -44.66
CA ASN A 4 -84.57 48.22 -44.61
C ASN A 4 -83.37 48.40 -43.67
N LYS A 5 -83.54 48.14 -42.38
CA LYS A 5 -82.43 48.15 -41.39
C LYS A 5 -81.55 46.92 -41.61
N GLY A 6 -80.56 47.07 -42.48
CA GLY A 6 -79.44 46.14 -42.62
C GLY A 6 -78.67 46.02 -41.31
N LEU A 7 -78.76 44.87 -40.67
CA LEU A 7 -77.86 44.44 -39.61
C LEU A 7 -76.46 44.27 -40.22
N LEU A 8 -75.57 45.22 -39.96
CA LEU A 8 -74.15 45.07 -40.28
C LEU A 8 -73.58 43.89 -39.48
N PRO A 9 -73.03 42.84 -40.12
CA PRO A 9 -72.36 41.78 -39.39
C PRO A 9 -71.05 42.33 -38.83
N SER A 10 -70.96 42.39 -37.50
CA SER A 10 -69.74 42.81 -36.80
C SER A 10 -68.65 41.75 -36.98
N CYS A 11 -67.69 41.99 -37.87
CA CYS A 11 -66.50 41.15 -38.08
C CYS A 11 -65.51 41.14 -36.90
N LYS A 12 -65.80 41.82 -35.77
CA LYS A 12 -64.94 41.81 -34.57
C LYS A 12 -65.11 40.58 -33.68
N ALA A 13 -66.22 39.84 -33.79
CA ALA A 13 -66.46 38.65 -32.97
C ALA A 13 -65.61 37.43 -33.37
N VAL A 14 -65.22 37.32 -34.65
CA VAL A 14 -64.46 36.18 -35.17
C VAL A 14 -63.00 36.18 -34.69
N SER A 15 -62.38 37.37 -34.56
CA SER A 15 -60.98 37.51 -34.12
C SER A 15 -60.77 37.04 -32.67
N SER A 16 -61.74 37.28 -31.78
CA SER A 16 -61.68 36.84 -30.39
C SER A 16 -61.74 35.32 -30.24
N VAL A 17 -62.61 34.66 -31.02
CA VAL A 17 -62.78 33.19 -31.01
C VAL A 17 -61.56 32.49 -31.61
N VAL A 18 -61.02 33.02 -32.71
CA VAL A 18 -59.79 32.50 -33.33
C VAL A 18 -58.58 32.68 -32.40
N GLY A 19 -58.45 33.84 -31.75
CA GLY A 19 -57.40 34.07 -30.76
C GLY A 19 -57.46 33.08 -29.59
N ALA A 20 -58.67 32.81 -29.07
CA ALA A 20 -58.88 31.82 -28.02
C ALA A 20 -58.54 30.39 -28.47
N LEU A 21 -58.91 30.00 -29.69
CA LEU A 21 -58.58 28.70 -30.27
C LEU A 21 -57.07 28.51 -30.45
N ILE A 22 -56.37 29.53 -30.94
CA ILE A 22 -54.91 29.50 -31.12
C ILE A 22 -54.22 29.40 -29.76
N MET A 23 -54.64 30.20 -28.77
CA MET A 23 -54.11 30.11 -27.41
C MET A 23 -54.33 28.73 -26.81
N PHE A 24 -55.53 28.16 -26.96
CA PHE A 24 -55.83 26.82 -26.46
C PHE A 24 -54.95 25.76 -27.14
N SER A 25 -54.85 25.81 -28.47
CA SER A 25 -54.01 24.89 -29.26
C SER A 25 -52.54 24.99 -28.87
N LEU A 26 -52.04 26.22 -28.71
CA LEU A 26 -50.67 26.48 -28.28
C LEU A 26 -50.42 25.96 -26.87
N THR A 27 -51.34 26.20 -25.92
CA THR A 27 -51.20 25.67 -24.55
C THR A 27 -51.17 24.15 -24.53
N VAL A 28 -52.02 23.48 -25.31
CA VAL A 28 -52.03 22.02 -25.41
C VAL A 28 -50.72 21.50 -26.00
N ILE A 29 -50.20 22.15 -27.06
CA ILE A 29 -48.91 21.80 -27.65
C ILE A 29 -47.78 21.97 -26.63
N CYS A 30 -47.73 23.11 -25.93
CA CYS A 30 -46.71 23.37 -24.92
C CYS A 30 -46.73 22.34 -23.79
N ILE A 31 -47.91 22.02 -23.25
CA ILE A 31 -48.06 20.99 -22.21
C ILE A 31 -47.64 19.62 -22.75
N SER A 32 -48.03 19.27 -23.97
CA SER A 32 -47.67 17.98 -24.57
C SER A 32 -46.17 17.82 -24.74
N VAL A 33 -45.50 18.86 -25.28
CA VAL A 33 -44.04 18.88 -25.41
C VAL A 33 -43.37 18.81 -24.04
N MET A 34 -43.86 19.57 -23.06
CA MET A 34 -43.32 19.56 -21.70
C MET A 34 -43.41 18.19 -21.05
N ILE A 35 -44.57 17.51 -21.14
CA ILE A 35 -44.76 16.15 -20.61
C ILE A 35 -43.83 15.16 -21.31
N PHE A 36 -43.73 15.24 -22.64
CA PHE A 36 -42.90 14.34 -23.44
C PHE A 36 -41.43 14.37 -23.01
N TYR A 37 -40.90 15.56 -22.66
CA TYR A 37 -39.52 15.69 -22.16
C TYR A 37 -39.37 15.49 -20.65
N SER A 38 -40.35 15.89 -19.83
CA SER A 38 -40.21 15.87 -18.37
C SER A 38 -40.39 14.48 -17.77
N VAL A 39 -41.31 13.69 -18.31
CA VAL A 39 -41.66 12.37 -17.77
C VAL A 39 -40.45 11.43 -17.72
N PRO A 40 -39.66 11.25 -18.80
CA PRO A 40 -38.46 10.43 -18.76
C PRO A 40 -37.45 10.87 -17.68
N VAL A 41 -37.20 12.18 -17.59
CA VAL A 41 -36.26 12.76 -16.61
C VAL A 41 -36.72 12.49 -15.17
N VAL A 42 -38.02 12.63 -14.89
CA VAL A 42 -38.56 12.32 -13.55
C VAL A 42 -38.40 10.83 -13.21
N PHE A 43 -38.58 9.93 -14.19
CA PHE A 43 -38.37 8.50 -13.97
C PHE A 43 -36.89 8.18 -13.69
N GLU A 44 -35.96 8.76 -14.45
CA GLU A 44 -34.52 8.61 -14.20
C GLU A 44 -34.13 9.13 -12.80
N MET A 45 -34.63 10.31 -12.40
CA MET A 45 -34.41 10.85 -11.06
C MET A 45 -34.97 9.95 -9.96
N GLN A 46 -36.14 9.33 -10.18
CA GLN A 46 -36.72 8.40 -9.23
C GLN A 46 -35.90 7.12 -9.09
N GLU A 47 -35.38 6.57 -10.20
CA GLU A 47 -34.53 5.38 -10.15
C GLU A 47 -33.18 5.67 -9.49
N GLU A 48 -32.55 6.82 -9.76
CA GLU A 48 -31.32 7.21 -9.07
C GLU A 48 -31.55 7.42 -7.56
N ALA A 49 -32.66 8.07 -7.17
CA ALA A 49 -33.03 8.24 -5.77
C ALA A 49 -33.30 6.90 -5.07
N LYS A 50 -33.86 5.90 -5.76
CA LYS A 50 -34.01 4.54 -5.22
C LYS A 50 -32.65 3.87 -5.06
N ALA A 51 -31.76 3.99 -6.03
CA ALA A 51 -30.42 3.41 -5.95
C ALA A 51 -29.62 4.00 -4.78
N GLN A 52 -29.64 5.33 -4.62
CA GLN A 52 -28.99 6.00 -3.48
C GLN A 52 -29.54 5.54 -2.12
N LYS A 53 -30.85 5.27 -2.02
CA LYS A 53 -31.43 4.70 -0.80
C LYS A 53 -30.91 3.29 -0.50
N ILE A 54 -30.71 2.46 -1.53
CA ILE A 54 -30.08 1.15 -1.36
C ILE A 54 -28.61 1.30 -0.97
N GLU A 55 -27.86 2.20 -1.61
CA GLU A 55 -26.46 2.49 -1.24
C GLU A 55 -26.35 2.88 0.24
N GLN A 56 -27.22 3.77 0.72
CA GLN A 56 -27.29 4.14 2.14
C GLN A 56 -27.66 2.95 3.05
N ALA A 57 -28.61 2.11 2.63
CA ALA A 57 -28.97 0.92 3.39
C ALA A 57 -27.80 -0.07 3.48
N PHE A 58 -27.00 -0.18 2.42
CA PHE A 58 -25.78 -0.99 2.38
C PHE A 58 -24.65 -0.40 3.22
N THR A 59 -24.49 0.93 3.28
CA THR A 59 -23.56 1.57 4.23
C THR A 59 -23.97 1.30 5.69
N ILE A 60 -25.28 1.30 6.00
CA ILE A 60 -25.77 0.92 7.32
C ILE A 60 -25.53 -0.57 7.60
N LEU A 61 -25.73 -1.42 6.58
CA LEU A 61 -25.45 -2.85 6.66
C LEU A 61 -23.97 -3.11 6.95
N ASP A 62 -23.07 -2.46 6.22
CA ASP A 62 -21.62 -2.51 6.41
C ASP A 62 -21.24 -2.17 7.86
N SER A 63 -21.67 -1.00 8.36
CA SER A 63 -21.42 -0.61 9.75
C SER A 63 -21.92 -1.66 10.78
N ARG A 64 -23.07 -2.30 10.51
CA ARG A 64 -23.61 -3.35 11.38
C ARG A 64 -22.83 -4.66 11.26
N ILE A 65 -22.35 -5.00 10.06
CA ILE A 65 -21.47 -6.14 9.85
C ILE A 65 -20.16 -5.95 10.62
N SER A 66 -19.53 -4.78 10.54
CA SER A 66 -18.31 -4.48 11.32
C SER A 66 -18.55 -4.67 12.83
N LYS A 67 -19.69 -4.23 13.37
CA LYS A 67 -20.04 -4.48 14.78
C LYS A 67 -20.17 -5.95 15.15
N VAL A 68 -20.64 -6.78 14.22
CA VAL A 68 -20.76 -8.23 14.44
C VAL A 68 -19.39 -8.90 14.33
N ALA A 69 -18.63 -8.57 13.30
CA ALA A 69 -17.30 -9.13 13.05
C ALA A 69 -16.29 -8.76 14.15
N LEU A 70 -16.36 -7.53 14.68
CA LEU A 70 -15.48 -7.03 15.73
C LEU A 70 -15.97 -7.34 17.15
N GLY A 71 -17.09 -8.06 17.28
CA GLY A 71 -17.54 -8.59 18.56
C GLY A 71 -18.31 -7.64 19.47
N GLU A 72 -18.77 -6.50 18.96
CA GLU A 72 -19.64 -5.60 19.71
C GLU A 72 -21.05 -6.20 19.90
N SER A 73 -21.49 -7.05 18.97
CA SER A 73 -22.83 -7.67 19.01
C SER A 73 -22.84 -9.04 18.33
N PRO A 74 -23.43 -10.08 18.91
CA PRO A 74 -23.50 -11.42 18.29
C PRO A 74 -24.45 -11.48 17.08
N LEU A 75 -25.39 -10.54 16.99
CA LEU A 75 -26.39 -10.45 15.92
C LEU A 75 -26.67 -8.98 15.60
N GLN A 76 -26.84 -8.67 14.31
CA GLN A 76 -27.41 -7.41 13.84
C GLN A 76 -28.41 -7.67 12.71
N THR A 77 -29.35 -6.74 12.54
CA THR A 77 -30.38 -6.85 11.49
C THR A 77 -30.60 -5.53 10.77
N THR A 78 -30.47 -5.53 9.45
CA THR A 78 -30.69 -4.35 8.61
C THR A 78 -31.93 -4.52 7.76
N THR A 79 -32.86 -3.56 7.84
CA THR A 79 -34.02 -3.54 6.96
C THR A 79 -33.67 -2.87 5.64
N VAL A 80 -33.98 -3.54 4.52
CA VAL A 80 -33.77 -3.02 3.18
C VAL A 80 -35.07 -3.12 2.38
N SER A 81 -35.46 -2.03 1.72
CA SER A 81 -36.61 -2.03 0.83
C SER A 81 -36.21 -2.52 -0.55
N LEU A 82 -36.82 -3.60 -1.04
CA LEU A 82 -36.44 -4.19 -2.32
C LEU A 82 -36.77 -3.27 -3.51
N MET A 83 -37.78 -2.40 -3.40
CA MET A 83 -38.13 -1.39 -4.40
C MET A 83 -38.24 -1.92 -5.85
N GLY A 84 -38.64 -3.19 -6.01
CA GLY A 84 -38.76 -3.89 -7.29
C GLY A 84 -37.53 -4.69 -7.72
N GLY A 85 -36.44 -4.65 -6.95
CA GLY A 85 -35.22 -5.42 -7.18
C GLY A 85 -35.17 -6.74 -6.40
N GLN A 86 -33.97 -7.30 -6.35
CA GLN A 86 -33.66 -8.57 -5.69
C GLN A 86 -32.42 -8.42 -4.80
N ILE A 87 -32.44 -9.03 -3.62
CA ILE A 87 -31.26 -9.24 -2.78
C ILE A 87 -30.85 -10.70 -2.86
N ASN A 88 -29.55 -10.93 -3.05
CA ASN A 88 -28.92 -12.23 -3.05
C ASN A 88 -27.78 -12.24 -2.02
N VAL A 89 -27.75 -13.26 -1.17
CA VAL A 89 -26.61 -13.59 -0.32
C VAL A 89 -25.95 -14.79 -0.98
N ASN A 90 -24.76 -14.58 -1.52
CA ASN A 90 -23.99 -15.61 -2.21
C ASN A 90 -22.77 -15.97 -1.36
N GLY A 91 -22.82 -17.13 -0.72
CA GLY A 91 -21.71 -17.69 0.04
C GLY A 91 -20.51 -18.08 -0.83
N PRO A 92 -19.39 -18.43 -0.20
CA PRO A 92 -18.12 -18.66 -0.89
C PRO A 92 -18.05 -20.00 -1.63
N ASP A 93 -18.95 -20.93 -1.33
CA ASP A 93 -18.98 -22.27 -1.93
C ASP A 93 -19.59 -22.28 -3.35
N GLU A 94 -20.08 -21.14 -3.82
CA GLU A 94 -20.50 -20.96 -5.21
C GLU A 94 -19.28 -20.73 -6.12
N ILE A 95 -19.18 -21.51 -7.20
CA ILE A 95 -18.09 -21.46 -8.18
C ILE A 95 -17.89 -20.01 -8.69
N ASP A 96 -16.63 -19.54 -8.70
CA ASP A 96 -16.18 -18.23 -9.19
C ASP A 96 -16.49 -16.97 -8.34
N LYS A 97 -16.90 -17.12 -7.08
CA LYS A 97 -17.14 -15.97 -6.19
C LYS A 97 -15.86 -15.45 -5.51
N GLY A 98 -15.88 -14.19 -5.10
CA GLY A 98 -14.70 -13.38 -4.77
C GLY A 98 -13.71 -14.04 -3.80
N MET A 99 -12.41 -13.85 -4.07
CA MET A 99 -11.31 -14.43 -3.31
C MET A 99 -10.21 -13.40 -3.08
N MET A 100 -9.75 -13.31 -1.84
CA MET A 100 -8.57 -12.55 -1.44
C MET A 100 -7.42 -13.51 -1.14
N THR A 101 -6.35 -13.39 -1.92
CA THR A 101 -5.10 -14.14 -1.71
C THR A 101 -4.03 -13.20 -1.19
N ILE A 102 -3.53 -13.46 0.01
CA ILE A 102 -2.43 -12.72 0.61
C ILE A 102 -1.15 -13.52 0.43
N GLN A 103 -0.18 -12.94 -0.27
CA GLN A 103 1.15 -13.52 -0.41
C GLN A 103 2.14 -12.73 0.43
N ILE A 104 2.80 -13.42 1.35
CA ILE A 104 3.89 -12.89 2.15
C ILE A 104 5.18 -13.56 1.64
N ILE A 105 6.10 -12.74 1.14
CA ILE A 105 7.31 -13.21 0.46
C ILE A 105 8.52 -12.79 1.29
N ASN A 106 9.36 -13.77 1.64
CA ASN A 106 10.71 -13.55 2.14
C ASN A 106 11.67 -13.91 1.00
N GLN A 107 12.31 -12.90 0.43
CA GLN A 107 13.20 -13.06 -0.70
C GLN A 107 14.55 -13.62 -0.23
N THR A 108 15.00 -13.23 0.96
CA THR A 108 16.27 -13.71 1.55
C THR A 108 16.28 -15.23 1.76
N SER A 109 15.20 -15.80 2.30
CA SER A 109 15.06 -17.25 2.47
C SER A 109 14.40 -17.95 1.28
N ASN A 110 14.00 -17.21 0.25
CA ASN A 110 13.19 -17.68 -0.88
C ASN A 110 11.94 -18.47 -0.43
N THR A 111 11.27 -17.99 0.63
CA THR A 111 10.04 -18.60 1.15
C THR A 111 8.83 -17.73 0.82
N LYS A 112 7.70 -18.39 0.59
CA LYS A 112 6.42 -17.74 0.30
C LYS A 112 5.34 -18.38 1.16
N GLU A 113 4.64 -17.57 1.93
CA GLU A 113 3.40 -17.95 2.59
C GLU A 113 2.22 -17.38 1.79
N GLU A 114 1.17 -18.17 1.64
CA GLU A 114 -0.03 -17.78 0.91
C GLU A 114 -1.28 -18.10 1.75
N PHE A 115 -2.15 -17.10 1.92
CA PHE A 115 -3.46 -17.26 2.54
C PHE A 115 -4.53 -17.02 1.50
N ASN A 116 -5.35 -18.03 1.25
CA ASN A 116 -6.50 -17.95 0.35
C ASN A 116 -7.77 -17.82 1.18
N CYS A 117 -8.41 -16.66 1.09
CA CYS A 117 -9.61 -16.32 1.85
C CYS A 117 -10.75 -16.07 0.88
N SER A 118 -11.81 -16.85 0.99
CA SER A 118 -13.04 -16.60 0.23
C SER A 118 -13.84 -15.47 0.88
N LEU A 119 -14.51 -14.65 0.06
CA LEU A 119 -15.18 -13.43 0.53
C LEU A 119 -16.70 -13.60 0.66
N GLY A 120 -17.36 -14.18 -0.34
CA GLY A 120 -18.82 -14.14 -0.44
C GLY A 120 -19.36 -12.71 -0.65
N THR A 121 -20.66 -12.58 -0.94
CA THR A 121 -21.27 -11.28 -1.26
C THR A 121 -22.70 -11.18 -0.75
N ILE A 122 -23.13 -9.97 -0.42
CA ILE A 122 -24.55 -9.60 -0.33
C ILE A 122 -24.78 -8.62 -1.48
N GLU A 123 -25.66 -8.92 -2.43
CA GLU A 123 -25.85 -8.15 -3.66
C GLU A 123 -27.31 -7.73 -3.82
N TYR A 124 -27.56 -6.44 -3.99
CA TYR A 124 -28.80 -5.93 -4.54
C TYR A 124 -28.67 -5.80 -6.06
N VAL A 125 -29.64 -6.32 -6.80
CA VAL A 125 -29.67 -6.27 -8.26
C VAL A 125 -31.00 -5.69 -8.75
N LYS A 126 -30.91 -4.66 -9.59
CA LYS A 126 -32.08 -4.10 -10.28
C LYS A 126 -31.66 -3.42 -11.59
N ASP A 127 -32.35 -3.76 -12.69
CA ASP A 127 -32.20 -3.11 -14.01
C ASP A 127 -30.74 -2.98 -14.50
N GLY A 128 -29.89 -3.95 -14.16
CA GLY A 128 -28.48 -3.97 -14.54
C GLY A 128 -27.52 -3.21 -13.60
N ARG A 129 -28.03 -2.46 -12.62
CA ARG A 129 -27.23 -1.90 -11.52
C ARG A 129 -27.09 -2.92 -10.41
N LYS A 130 -25.90 -3.02 -9.84
CA LYS A 130 -25.62 -3.87 -8.68
C LYS A 130 -25.03 -3.04 -7.55
N ILE A 131 -25.47 -3.30 -6.32
CA ILE A 131 -24.86 -2.74 -5.12
C ILE A 131 -24.49 -3.92 -4.24
N ALA A 132 -23.22 -4.07 -3.89
CA ALA A 132 -22.72 -5.24 -3.21
C ALA A 132 -21.89 -4.89 -1.98
N TYR A 133 -22.10 -5.66 -0.91
CA TYR A 133 -21.15 -5.75 0.17
C TYR A 133 -20.22 -6.93 -0.11
N GLU A 134 -18.90 -6.67 -0.16
CA GLU A 134 -17.87 -7.70 -0.38
C GLU A 134 -16.59 -7.31 0.38
N GLY A 135 -16.02 -8.25 1.13
CA GLY A 135 -14.70 -8.12 1.74
C GLY A 135 -14.54 -6.93 2.70
N GLY A 136 -15.64 -6.45 3.28
CA GLY A 136 -15.65 -5.30 4.19
C GLY A 136 -16.04 -3.98 3.54
N GLY A 137 -16.15 -3.90 2.21
CA GLY A 137 -16.51 -2.68 1.51
C GLY A 137 -17.88 -2.76 0.82
N VAL A 138 -18.43 -1.60 0.46
CA VAL A 138 -19.64 -1.49 -0.36
C VAL A 138 -19.28 -0.94 -1.73
N TRP A 139 -19.70 -1.64 -2.77
CA TRP A 139 -19.40 -1.36 -4.17
C TRP A 139 -20.69 -1.15 -4.96
N SER A 140 -20.74 -0.12 -5.80
CA SER A 140 -21.86 0.14 -6.72
C SER A 140 -21.37 -0.02 -8.16
N ASP A 141 -21.91 -1.00 -8.88
CA ASP A 141 -21.63 -1.28 -10.28
C ASP A 141 -22.76 -0.74 -11.16
N TYR A 142 -22.41 0.24 -11.99
CA TYR A 142 -23.29 0.89 -12.96
C TYR A 142 -23.34 0.14 -14.30
N GLY A 143 -22.83 -1.09 -14.34
CA GLY A 143 -22.80 -1.96 -15.51
C GLY A 143 -21.77 -1.52 -16.55
N GLN A 144 -21.92 -2.00 -17.79
CA GLN A 144 -20.90 -1.90 -18.85
C GLN A 144 -20.46 -0.47 -19.21
N LYS A 145 -21.26 0.56 -18.90
CA LYS A 145 -20.96 1.96 -19.26
C LYS A 145 -20.39 2.80 -18.11
N GLY A 146 -20.57 2.38 -16.86
CA GLY A 146 -20.17 3.16 -15.68
C GLY A 146 -19.16 2.47 -14.78
N GLY A 147 -19.03 1.15 -14.86
CA GLY A 147 -18.11 0.37 -14.03
C GLY A 147 -18.49 0.37 -12.54
N ALA A 148 -17.62 -0.24 -11.73
CA ALA A 148 -17.77 -0.32 -10.29
C ALA A 148 -17.03 0.83 -9.59
N ILE A 149 -17.69 1.43 -8.59
CA ILE A 149 -17.11 2.43 -7.69
C ILE A 149 -17.32 2.02 -6.23
N MET A 150 -16.48 2.57 -5.36
CA MET A 150 -16.61 2.39 -3.91
C MET A 150 -17.64 3.36 -3.34
N ILE A 151 -18.53 2.83 -2.50
CA ILE A 151 -19.52 3.59 -1.71
C ILE A 151 -19.10 3.66 -0.24
N SER A 152 -18.65 2.54 0.31
CA SER A 152 -18.11 2.44 1.68
C SER A 152 -16.77 1.72 1.64
N PRO A 153 -15.72 2.27 2.29
CA PRO A 153 -14.40 1.67 2.25
C PRO A 153 -14.34 0.39 3.09
N PRO A 154 -13.55 -0.60 2.67
CA PRO A 154 -13.27 -1.76 3.50
C PRO A 154 -12.41 -1.39 4.72
N GLU A 155 -12.51 -2.21 5.78
CA GLU A 155 -11.75 -2.11 7.05
C GLU A 155 -10.22 -2.40 6.89
N PHE A 156 -9.73 -2.28 5.67
CA PHE A 156 -8.35 -2.51 5.26
C PHE A 156 -7.54 -1.22 5.48
N HIS A 157 -6.49 -1.31 6.32
CA HIS A 157 -5.66 -0.16 6.69
C HIS A 157 -4.17 -0.47 6.64
N TYR A 158 -3.40 0.52 6.18
CA TYR A 158 -1.95 0.46 6.17
C TYR A 158 -1.34 1.84 6.41
N ASN A 159 -0.38 1.93 7.34
CA ASN A 159 0.22 3.19 7.77
C ASN A 159 1.72 3.31 7.41
N GLY A 160 2.22 2.47 6.51
CA GLY A 160 3.65 2.41 6.16
C GLY A 160 4.49 1.56 7.10
N VAL A 161 3.92 1.02 8.19
CA VAL A 161 4.63 0.20 9.18
C VAL A 161 3.83 -1.06 9.52
N THR A 162 2.51 -0.92 9.69
CA THR A 162 1.56 -1.96 10.09
C THR A 162 0.49 -2.14 9.03
N LEU A 163 0.34 -3.36 8.50
CA LEU A 163 -0.81 -3.77 7.69
C LEU A 163 -1.84 -4.44 8.58
N THR A 164 -3.02 -3.81 8.67
CA THR A 164 -4.20 -4.37 9.33
C THR A 164 -5.21 -4.76 8.26
N LEU A 165 -5.49 -6.06 8.16
CA LEU A 165 -6.34 -6.64 7.13
C LEU A 165 -7.37 -7.60 7.76
N PRO A 166 -8.49 -7.07 8.26
CA PRO A 166 -9.63 -7.87 8.67
C PRO A 166 -10.46 -8.24 7.42
N ILE A 167 -10.49 -9.53 7.11
CA ILE A 167 -11.17 -10.09 5.94
C ILE A 167 -12.55 -10.55 6.37
N MET A 168 -13.60 -10.02 5.74
CA MET A 168 -14.99 -10.38 6.01
C MET A 168 -15.43 -11.49 5.05
N LYS A 169 -15.73 -12.67 5.60
CA LYS A 169 -16.25 -13.82 4.85
C LYS A 169 -17.75 -13.98 5.12
N ILE A 170 -18.55 -13.75 4.08
CA ILE A 170 -19.99 -13.87 4.09
C ILE A 170 -20.40 -15.31 3.76
N ASN A 171 -20.97 -16.01 4.73
CA ASN A 171 -21.59 -17.31 4.58
C ASN A 171 -23.12 -17.15 4.41
N GLY A 172 -23.73 -18.07 3.68
CA GLY A 172 -25.18 -18.12 3.47
C GLY A 172 -25.55 -18.28 2.01
N ASN A 173 -26.75 -18.79 1.75
CA ASN A 173 -27.33 -18.85 0.41
C ASN A 173 -28.81 -18.53 0.51
N SER A 174 -29.17 -17.27 0.33
CA SER A 174 -30.56 -16.82 0.43
C SER A 174 -30.83 -15.70 -0.55
N SER A 175 -32.06 -15.64 -1.07
CA SER A 175 -32.47 -14.58 -1.98
C SER A 175 -33.91 -14.15 -1.70
N SER A 176 -34.21 -12.89 -1.96
CA SER A 176 -35.57 -12.35 -1.90
C SER A 176 -35.76 -11.27 -2.96
N SER A 177 -36.92 -11.26 -3.60
CA SER A 177 -37.29 -10.29 -4.64
C SER A 177 -38.70 -9.76 -4.42
N GLY A 178 -38.94 -8.53 -4.85
CA GLY A 178 -40.25 -7.90 -4.68
C GLY A 178 -40.18 -6.40 -4.45
N LYS A 179 -41.25 -5.85 -3.88
CA LYS A 179 -41.39 -4.40 -3.60
C LYS A 179 -41.43 -4.06 -2.11
N GLY A 180 -41.54 -5.07 -1.25
CA GLY A 180 -41.63 -4.89 0.20
C GLY A 180 -40.26 -4.71 0.85
N ASP A 181 -40.29 -4.57 2.17
CA ASP A 181 -39.10 -4.50 3.01
C ASP A 181 -38.72 -5.91 3.46
N ILE A 182 -37.42 -6.18 3.51
CA ILE A 182 -36.86 -7.42 4.03
C ILE A 182 -35.84 -7.09 5.13
N ASN A 183 -35.55 -8.08 5.98
CA ASN A 183 -34.54 -7.97 7.01
C ASN A 183 -33.34 -8.86 6.66
N ILE A 184 -32.15 -8.29 6.62
CA ILE A 184 -30.88 -9.01 6.50
C ILE A 184 -30.35 -9.20 7.91
N ALA A 185 -30.33 -10.44 8.39
CA ALA A 185 -29.73 -10.80 9.67
C ALA A 185 -28.30 -11.30 9.47
N VAL A 186 -27.37 -10.77 10.30
CA VAL A 186 -25.94 -11.11 10.28
C VAL A 186 -25.54 -11.58 11.67
N THR A 187 -24.94 -12.77 11.75
CA THR A 187 -24.43 -13.36 12.99
C THR A 187 -22.97 -13.75 12.86
N SER A 188 -22.25 -13.77 13.99
CA SER A 188 -20.89 -14.33 14.09
C SER A 188 -20.73 -15.01 15.45
N ASP A 189 -19.84 -15.99 15.51
CA ASP A 189 -19.38 -16.57 16.77
C ASP A 189 -18.39 -15.66 17.52
N ASN A 190 -18.01 -14.53 16.92
CA ASN A 190 -17.04 -13.57 17.43
C ASN A 190 -15.65 -14.18 17.70
N THR A 191 -15.27 -15.19 16.91
CA THR A 191 -13.94 -15.80 16.98
C THR A 191 -13.21 -15.66 15.64
N PRO A 192 -12.49 -14.55 15.41
CA PRO A 192 -11.73 -14.37 14.18
C PRO A 192 -10.65 -15.46 14.04
N TYR A 193 -10.51 -16.01 12.83
CA TYR A 193 -9.39 -16.85 12.49
C TYR A 193 -8.15 -15.98 12.25
N VAL A 194 -7.21 -16.01 13.19
CA VAL A 194 -5.99 -15.21 13.12
C VAL A 194 -4.97 -15.85 12.17
N LEU A 195 -4.82 -15.23 11.00
CA LEU A 195 -3.83 -15.60 9.99
C LEU A 195 -2.45 -15.01 10.34
N TYR A 196 -2.40 -13.83 10.94
CA TYR A 196 -1.15 -13.21 11.40
C TYR A 196 -1.42 -12.18 12.52
N PRO A 197 -0.63 -12.15 13.61
CA PRO A 197 0.38 -13.12 14.01
C PRO A 197 -0.24 -14.40 14.59
N ASN A 198 0.41 -15.54 14.40
CA ASN A 198 -0.02 -16.84 14.93
C ASN A 198 1.19 -17.63 15.43
N THR A 199 1.45 -17.58 16.75
CA THR A 199 2.62 -18.19 17.38
C THR A 199 2.68 -19.70 17.21
N SER A 200 1.53 -20.38 17.22
CA SER A 200 1.44 -21.83 16.99
C SER A 200 1.91 -22.23 15.59
N ALA A 201 1.79 -21.31 14.63
CA ALA A 201 2.27 -21.47 13.27
C ALA A 201 3.60 -20.73 13.00
N HIS A 202 4.34 -20.33 14.05
CA HIS A 202 5.61 -19.60 13.97
C HIS A 202 5.54 -18.25 13.22
N ARG A 203 4.33 -17.66 13.14
CA ARG A 203 4.09 -16.34 12.54
C ARG A 203 4.11 -15.28 13.62
N THR A 204 5.18 -14.51 13.69
CA THR A 204 5.37 -13.50 14.74
C THR A 204 5.70 -12.14 14.14
N ASN A 205 5.35 -11.09 14.88
CA ASN A 205 5.80 -9.74 14.60
C ASN A 205 7.03 -9.42 15.47
N PRO A 206 7.94 -8.53 15.03
CA PRO A 206 8.00 -7.92 13.70
C PRO A 206 8.26 -8.93 12.58
N VAL A 207 7.71 -8.69 11.40
CA VAL A 207 7.90 -9.60 10.26
C VAL A 207 9.30 -9.48 9.67
N THR A 208 9.88 -10.62 9.32
CA THR A 208 11.16 -10.72 8.60
C THR A 208 10.97 -10.72 7.08
N HIS A 209 9.76 -10.44 6.59
CA HIS A 209 9.38 -10.54 5.19
C HIS A 209 9.64 -9.23 4.45
N ASP A 210 9.84 -9.32 3.14
CA ASP A 210 10.32 -8.23 2.29
C ASP A 210 9.19 -7.67 1.42
N LYS A 211 8.18 -8.50 1.11
CA LYS A 211 7.09 -8.07 0.25
C LYS A 211 5.77 -8.72 0.65
N ILE A 212 4.70 -7.92 0.60
CA ILE A 212 3.32 -8.40 0.70
C ILE A 212 2.56 -7.95 -0.52
N ILE A 213 1.87 -8.91 -1.12
CA ILE A 213 0.99 -8.67 -2.28
C ILE A 213 -0.37 -9.26 -1.94
N VAL A 214 -1.41 -8.45 -2.11
CA VAL A 214 -2.80 -8.88 -1.93
C VAL A 214 -3.47 -8.93 -3.30
N TYR A 215 -3.90 -10.13 -3.69
CA TYR A 215 -4.66 -10.36 -4.92
C TYR A 215 -6.13 -10.48 -4.55
N ILE A 216 -6.99 -9.69 -5.19
CA ILE A 216 -8.44 -9.71 -4.96
C ILE A 216 -9.12 -10.06 -6.27
N LYS A 217 -9.47 -11.34 -6.45
CA LYS A 217 -10.34 -11.80 -7.55
C LYS A 217 -11.78 -11.43 -7.18
N SER A 218 -12.41 -10.56 -7.97
CA SER A 218 -13.74 -10.03 -7.68
C SER A 218 -14.37 -9.46 -8.95
N ASP A 219 -15.70 -9.42 -9.03
CA ASP A 219 -16.40 -8.65 -10.07
C ASP A 219 -16.17 -7.12 -9.89
N TYR A 220 -15.84 -6.69 -8.67
CA TYR A 220 -15.57 -5.29 -8.29
C TYR A 220 -14.08 -4.94 -8.28
N TYR A 221 -13.21 -5.76 -8.88
CA TYR A 221 -11.74 -5.61 -8.82
C TYR A 221 -11.21 -4.23 -9.23
N LYS A 222 -11.86 -3.54 -10.18
CA LYS A 222 -11.46 -2.18 -10.57
C LYS A 222 -11.69 -1.18 -9.44
N ALA A 223 -12.81 -1.31 -8.72
CA ALA A 223 -13.11 -0.46 -7.57
C ALA A 223 -12.13 -0.74 -6.41
N TRP A 224 -11.79 -2.01 -6.18
CA TRP A 224 -10.74 -2.42 -5.24
C TRP A 224 -9.38 -1.81 -5.58
N ALA A 225 -8.96 -1.86 -6.84
CA ALA A 225 -7.71 -1.26 -7.29
C ALA A 225 -7.73 0.27 -7.12
N ASN A 226 -8.83 0.93 -7.52
CA ASN A 226 -8.98 2.38 -7.35
C ASN A 226 -8.93 2.78 -5.87
N TYR A 227 -9.59 2.04 -4.98
CA TYR A 227 -9.49 2.28 -3.53
C TYR A 227 -8.06 2.13 -3.03
N ALA A 228 -7.37 1.06 -3.45
CA ALA A 228 -5.98 0.83 -3.12
C ALA A 228 -5.06 1.99 -3.53
N ASP A 229 -5.29 2.62 -4.69
CA ASP A 229 -4.52 3.78 -5.13
C ASP A 229 -4.84 5.08 -4.36
N THR A 230 -5.93 5.13 -3.59
CA THR A 230 -6.23 6.28 -2.70
C THR A 230 -5.45 6.25 -1.38
N MET A 231 -4.93 5.08 -0.99
CA MET A 231 -4.19 4.94 0.25
C MET A 231 -2.74 5.41 0.10
N VAL A 232 -2.19 5.96 1.18
CA VAL A 232 -0.80 6.36 1.23
C VAL A 232 0.05 5.10 1.36
N TYR A 233 1.13 5.00 0.58
CA TYR A 233 2.03 3.84 0.54
C TYR A 233 1.44 2.57 -0.06
N THR A 234 0.53 2.69 -1.02
CA THR A 234 0.00 1.54 -1.76
C THR A 234 0.01 1.84 -3.24
N SER A 235 0.03 0.78 -4.04
CA SER A 235 -0.22 0.87 -5.48
C SER A 235 -1.00 -0.36 -5.92
N ALA A 236 -1.89 -0.21 -6.88
CA ALA A 236 -2.61 -1.32 -7.47
C ALA A 236 -2.41 -1.43 -8.97
N THR A 237 -2.47 -2.67 -9.46
CA THR A 237 -2.64 -2.97 -10.88
C THR A 237 -3.82 -3.93 -11.05
N THR A 238 -4.34 -4.04 -12.27
CA THR A 238 -5.44 -4.96 -12.57
C THR A 238 -5.03 -6.04 -13.57
N ASN A 239 -5.57 -7.24 -13.37
CA ASN A 239 -5.56 -8.31 -14.36
C ASN A 239 -6.99 -8.51 -14.87
N GLU A 240 -7.27 -7.99 -16.07
CA GLU A 240 -8.61 -8.01 -16.67
C GLU A 240 -9.09 -9.42 -17.02
N ILE A 241 -8.18 -10.33 -17.39
CA ILE A 241 -8.50 -11.73 -17.77
C ILE A 241 -9.04 -12.49 -16.55
N ASN A 242 -8.37 -12.34 -15.42
CA ASN A 242 -8.71 -13.02 -14.18
C ASN A 242 -9.64 -12.19 -13.28
N LYS A 243 -10.04 -10.98 -13.71
CA LYS A 243 -10.79 -10.00 -12.90
C LYS A 243 -10.19 -9.83 -11.50
N THR A 244 -8.91 -9.51 -11.45
CA THR A 244 -8.14 -9.48 -10.18
C THR A 244 -7.48 -8.12 -9.97
N ALA A 245 -7.64 -7.54 -8.80
CA ALA A 245 -6.85 -6.41 -8.33
C ALA A 245 -5.58 -6.93 -7.66
N ILE A 246 -4.43 -6.32 -7.94
CA ILE A 246 -3.14 -6.71 -7.36
C ILE A 246 -2.61 -5.51 -6.60
N ILE A 247 -2.72 -5.57 -5.27
CA ILE A 247 -2.33 -4.49 -4.36
C ILE A 247 -0.94 -4.78 -3.81
N GLN A 248 -0.06 -3.79 -3.90
CA GLN A 248 1.28 -3.80 -3.32
C GLN A 248 1.41 -2.69 -2.28
N PHE A 249 2.12 -2.99 -1.20
CA PHE A 249 2.27 -2.13 -0.03
C PHE A 249 3.69 -1.61 0.09
N HIS A 250 3.85 -0.30 0.09
CA HIS A 250 5.12 0.41 0.15
C HIS A 250 5.50 0.84 1.55
N THR A 251 6.76 1.12 1.83
CA THR A 251 7.11 1.76 3.11
C THR A 251 7.88 3.01 2.90
N THR A 252 7.74 3.93 3.85
CA THR A 252 8.82 4.88 4.11
C THR A 252 9.84 4.18 4.99
N PRO A 253 11.06 3.90 4.48
CA PRO A 253 12.14 3.46 5.35
C PRO A 253 12.42 4.54 6.41
N PRO A 254 13.04 4.19 7.55
CA PRO A 254 13.38 5.19 8.57
C PRO A 254 14.26 6.28 7.94
N MET A 255 13.77 7.51 7.95
CA MET A 255 14.46 8.70 7.45
C MET A 255 14.68 9.71 8.58
N GLY A 256 15.77 10.47 8.52
CA GLY A 256 16.19 11.40 9.55
C GLY A 256 17.13 10.77 10.58
N GLU A 257 17.14 11.34 11.79
CA GLU A 257 17.99 10.89 12.89
C GLU A 257 17.22 9.98 13.86
N PHE A 258 17.76 8.80 14.17
CA PHE A 258 17.18 7.86 15.12
C PHE A 258 18.27 7.14 15.93
N SER A 259 17.87 6.53 17.06
CA SER A 259 18.78 5.74 17.89
C SER A 259 19.38 4.59 17.11
N LEU A 260 20.66 4.31 17.37
CA LEU A 260 21.36 3.22 16.74
C LEU A 260 20.76 1.88 17.17
N ILE A 261 20.54 0.99 16.21
CA ILE A 261 20.11 -0.38 16.46
C ILE A 261 21.04 -1.33 15.72
N ASN A 262 21.25 -2.51 16.28
CA ASN A 262 22.17 -3.52 15.71
C ASN A 262 21.70 -4.13 14.38
N LYS A 263 20.48 -3.82 13.95
CA LYS A 263 19.91 -4.23 12.68
C LYS A 263 19.14 -3.09 12.03
N LEU A 264 19.67 -2.53 10.96
CA LEU A 264 19.05 -1.49 10.16
C LEU A 264 18.55 -2.09 8.84
N ARG A 265 17.25 -1.99 8.58
CA ARG A 265 16.68 -2.33 7.27
C ARG A 265 16.54 -1.06 6.45
N ILE A 266 17.15 -1.05 5.26
CA ILE A 266 16.86 -0.04 4.25
C ILE A 266 16.02 -0.69 3.14
N ALA A 267 14.91 -0.05 2.80
CA ALA A 267 14.16 -0.34 1.59
C ALA A 267 15.04 -0.29 0.34
N GLN A 268 14.59 -0.92 -0.75
CA GLN A 268 15.19 -0.78 -2.08
C GLN A 268 15.43 0.69 -2.44
N VAL A 269 16.50 0.92 -3.18
CA VAL A 269 17.01 2.24 -3.52
C VAL A 269 16.66 2.57 -4.96
N ASN A 270 16.30 3.81 -5.26
CA ASN A 270 16.04 4.25 -6.63
C ASN A 270 17.32 4.20 -7.47
N ALA A 271 17.59 3.07 -8.14
CA ALA A 271 18.80 2.89 -8.93
C ALA A 271 18.89 3.84 -10.15
N SER A 272 17.79 4.49 -10.54
CA SER A 272 17.80 5.52 -11.61
C SER A 272 18.40 6.85 -11.12
N ASN A 273 18.42 7.09 -9.81
CA ASN A 273 19.10 8.23 -9.23
C ASN A 273 20.60 7.91 -9.13
N THR A 274 21.46 8.80 -9.62
CA THR A 274 22.91 8.58 -9.61
C THR A 274 23.52 8.69 -8.22
N LEU A 275 22.89 9.45 -7.33
CA LEU A 275 23.31 9.65 -5.94
C LEU A 275 22.11 9.45 -5.02
N PRO A 276 21.65 8.20 -4.84
CA PRO A 276 20.41 7.96 -4.14
C PRO A 276 20.50 8.22 -2.63
N PHE A 277 21.68 8.27 -2.03
CA PHE A 277 21.82 8.59 -0.61
C PHE A 277 22.11 10.08 -0.42
N TYR A 278 21.36 10.72 0.49
CA TYR A 278 21.48 12.13 0.83
C TYR A 278 22.16 12.34 2.18
N ASP A 279 21.87 11.47 3.15
CA ASP A 279 22.56 11.42 4.44
C ASP A 279 22.81 9.96 4.81
N PHE A 280 24.04 9.65 5.23
CA PHE A 280 24.36 8.35 5.82
C PHE A 280 25.52 8.48 6.79
N ALA A 281 25.18 8.80 8.03
CA ALA A 281 26.15 9.09 9.07
C ALA A 281 25.81 8.42 10.39
N PHE A 282 26.85 8.08 11.14
CA PHE A 282 26.76 7.47 12.46
C PHE A 282 27.42 8.40 13.48
N HIS A 283 26.70 8.69 14.55
CA HIS A 283 27.27 9.27 15.75
C HIS A 283 27.42 8.14 16.77
N LEU A 284 28.65 7.70 16.98
CA LEU A 284 29.00 6.58 17.84
C LEU A 284 29.52 7.13 19.17
N GLU A 285 28.88 6.76 20.27
CA GLU A 285 29.32 7.06 21.63
C GLU A 285 29.87 5.81 22.30
N ALA A 286 30.89 5.99 23.15
CA ALA A 286 31.51 4.89 23.86
C ALA A 286 30.58 4.33 24.93
N GLU A 287 30.61 3.02 25.10
CA GLU A 287 29.93 2.33 26.20
C GLU A 287 30.48 2.79 27.56
N ASP A 288 29.59 3.29 28.43
CA ASP A 288 29.92 3.90 29.74
C ASP A 288 30.76 2.99 30.65
N THR A 289 30.59 1.68 30.50
CA THR A 289 31.28 0.67 31.31
C THR A 289 32.68 0.31 30.77
N ASN A 290 33.05 0.77 29.57
CA ASN A 290 34.31 0.44 28.92
C ASN A 290 35.43 1.43 29.32
N SER A 291 36.44 0.94 30.06
CA SER A 291 37.58 1.77 30.49
C SER A 291 38.46 2.26 29.33
N ASP A 292 38.36 1.61 28.17
CA ASP A 292 39.19 1.86 26.99
C ASP A 292 38.52 2.84 25.99
N GLY A 293 37.30 3.30 26.31
CA GLY A 293 36.49 4.22 25.51
C GLY A 293 36.10 3.63 24.16
N LEU A 294 35.95 4.49 23.15
CA LEU A 294 35.64 4.07 21.79
C LEU A 294 36.90 3.43 21.16
N ASN A 295 37.03 2.11 21.35
CA ASN A 295 38.17 1.32 20.90
C ASN A 295 37.75 0.04 20.17
N PRO A 296 37.19 0.17 18.97
CA PRO A 296 36.82 -1.01 18.20
C PRO A 296 38.06 -1.68 17.63
N ASP A 297 38.22 -2.97 17.93
CA ASP A 297 39.16 -3.85 17.22
C ASP A 297 38.57 -4.28 15.87
N ASN A 298 37.24 -4.49 15.83
CA ASN A 298 36.49 -4.90 14.64
C ASN A 298 35.03 -4.46 14.79
N TYR A 299 34.74 -3.20 14.45
CA TYR A 299 33.35 -2.70 14.42
C TYR A 299 32.85 -2.71 12.99
N GLU A 300 31.98 -3.67 12.69
CA GLU A 300 31.54 -3.96 11.33
C GLU A 300 30.11 -3.49 11.14
N MET A 301 29.92 -2.66 10.12
CA MET A 301 28.63 -2.43 9.50
C MET A 301 28.60 -3.24 8.21
N LYS A 302 27.85 -4.34 8.23
CA LYS A 302 27.74 -5.29 7.13
C LYS A 302 26.36 -5.24 6.51
N ALA A 303 26.28 -4.75 5.29
CA ALA A 303 25.11 -4.78 4.43
C ALA A 303 25.09 -6.07 3.60
N THR A 304 23.94 -6.74 3.52
CA THR A 304 23.73 -7.93 2.68
C THR A 304 22.45 -7.82 1.87
N SER A 305 22.51 -8.21 0.61
CA SER A 305 21.35 -8.39 -0.29
C SER A 305 21.70 -9.40 -1.38
N GLY A 306 20.89 -10.45 -1.52
CA GLY A 306 21.15 -11.52 -2.48
C GLY A 306 22.55 -12.13 -2.34
N THR A 307 23.33 -12.07 -3.43
CA THR A 307 24.71 -12.60 -3.50
C THR A 307 25.78 -11.61 -3.08
N LYS A 308 25.38 -10.36 -2.76
CA LYS A 308 26.25 -9.21 -2.56
C LYS A 308 26.36 -8.84 -1.10
N THR A 309 27.57 -8.49 -0.68
CA THR A 309 27.90 -8.03 0.67
C THR A 309 28.72 -6.75 0.58
N LEU A 310 28.36 -5.74 1.37
CA LEU A 310 29.12 -4.49 1.53
C LEU A 310 29.45 -4.32 3.01
N THR A 311 30.73 -4.22 3.35
CA THR A 311 31.20 -4.12 4.73
C THR A 311 31.96 -2.82 4.92
N TYR A 312 31.57 -2.02 5.91
CA TYR A 312 32.35 -0.92 6.47
C TYR A 312 32.94 -1.38 7.78
N ASN A 313 34.26 -1.45 7.86
CA ASN A 313 34.99 -1.93 9.03
C ASN A 313 35.74 -0.78 9.68
N PHE A 314 35.45 -0.52 10.96
CA PHE A 314 36.10 0.53 11.74
C PHE A 314 37.03 -0.07 12.79
N GLN A 315 38.28 0.41 12.78
CA GLN A 315 39.30 -0.01 13.73
C GLN A 315 40.01 1.19 14.35
N LYS A 316 40.29 1.14 15.65
CA LYS A 316 41.11 2.19 16.27
C LYS A 316 42.57 2.03 15.85
N LYS A 317 43.18 3.11 15.38
CA LYS A 317 44.63 3.11 15.11
C LYS A 317 45.39 3.29 16.42
N LYS A 318 46.20 2.29 16.81
CA LYS A 318 46.93 2.26 18.10
C LYS A 318 47.57 3.63 18.43
N GLY A 319 47.20 4.17 19.60
CA GLY A 319 47.78 5.40 20.16
C GLY A 319 47.18 6.71 19.65
N ALA A 320 46.28 6.68 18.66
CA ALA A 320 45.55 7.85 18.18
C ALA A 320 44.07 7.76 18.55
N ASN A 321 43.48 8.89 18.97
CA ASN A 321 42.03 9.03 19.09
C ASN A 321 41.43 9.18 17.68
N GLN A 322 41.54 8.12 16.88
CA GLN A 322 41.16 8.10 15.47
C GLN A 322 40.66 6.71 15.06
N LEU A 323 39.64 6.67 14.21
CA LEU A 323 39.13 5.45 13.57
C LEU A 323 39.61 5.39 12.13
N TYR A 324 40.10 4.22 11.76
CA TYR A 324 40.45 3.82 10.41
C TYR A 324 39.27 3.08 9.78
N LEU A 325 38.99 3.32 8.50
CA LEU A 325 37.91 2.69 7.75
C LEU A 325 38.48 1.79 6.65
N THR A 326 37.98 0.57 6.58
CA THR A 326 38.09 -0.31 5.40
C THR A 326 36.71 -0.54 4.81
N VAL A 327 36.57 -0.43 3.49
CA VAL A 327 35.34 -0.76 2.76
C VAL A 327 35.60 -1.99 1.89
N THR A 328 34.79 -3.03 2.06
CA THR A 328 34.91 -4.27 1.28
C THR A 328 33.58 -4.58 0.61
N TYR A 329 33.61 -4.79 -0.71
CA TYR A 329 32.48 -5.28 -1.49
C TYR A 329 32.75 -6.67 -2.03
N GLU A 330 31.80 -7.59 -1.84
CA GLU A 330 31.91 -8.98 -2.29
C GLU A 330 30.65 -9.37 -3.08
N ASP A 331 30.82 -10.06 -4.20
CA ASP A 331 29.72 -10.74 -4.90
C ASP A 331 30.08 -12.21 -5.09
N THR A 332 29.32 -13.09 -4.42
CA THR A 332 29.55 -14.54 -4.45
C THR A 332 29.37 -15.16 -5.84
N ILE A 333 28.70 -14.47 -6.78
CA ILE A 333 28.62 -14.90 -8.20
C ILE A 333 29.99 -14.79 -8.88
N ILE A 334 30.73 -13.71 -8.61
CA ILE A 334 32.05 -13.47 -9.18
C ILE A 334 33.11 -14.27 -8.42
N GLY A 335 32.93 -14.43 -7.11
CA GLY A 335 33.85 -15.17 -6.25
C GLY A 335 35.12 -14.39 -5.89
N THR A 336 35.07 -13.06 -5.96
CA THR A 336 36.16 -12.16 -5.56
C THR A 336 35.62 -10.95 -4.77
N LYS A 337 36.52 -10.11 -4.26
CA LYS A 337 36.20 -8.92 -3.49
C LYS A 337 36.96 -7.68 -3.99
N GLU A 338 36.35 -6.52 -3.81
CA GLU A 338 36.97 -5.21 -3.97
C GLU A 338 37.18 -4.61 -2.58
N GLU A 339 38.40 -4.19 -2.26
CA GLU A 339 38.75 -3.69 -0.93
C GLU A 339 39.42 -2.31 -1.02
N TRP A 340 38.99 -1.44 -0.13
CA TRP A 340 39.41 -0.05 -0.07
C TRP A 340 39.82 0.34 1.35
N THR A 341 40.90 1.09 1.46
CA THR A 341 41.47 1.52 2.73
C THR A 341 41.44 3.04 2.87
N GLY A 342 41.10 3.53 4.05
CA GLY A 342 41.05 4.96 4.32
C GLY A 342 42.43 5.61 4.29
N ILE A 343 42.63 6.56 3.39
CA ILE A 343 43.78 7.49 3.45
C ILE A 343 43.56 8.47 4.61
N ASN A 344 42.30 8.90 4.78
CA ASN A 344 41.86 9.73 5.89
C ASN A 344 41.44 8.89 7.10
N LEU A 345 41.28 9.55 8.24
CA LEU A 345 40.91 8.94 9.53
C LEU A 345 39.78 9.77 10.16
N TYR A 346 38.80 9.11 10.77
CA TYR A 346 37.76 9.80 11.53
C TYR A 346 38.30 10.16 12.91
N PRO A 347 38.15 11.42 13.37
CA PRO A 347 38.58 11.81 14.70
C PRO A 347 37.67 11.22 15.77
N VAL A 348 38.26 10.75 16.87
CA VAL A 348 37.56 10.43 18.12
C VAL A 348 37.77 11.60 19.07
N SER A 349 36.67 12.18 19.55
CA SER A 349 36.67 13.27 20.52
C SER A 349 36.35 12.72 21.92
N GLY A 350 36.56 13.52 22.97
CA GLY A 350 36.25 13.11 24.35
C GLY A 350 37.31 12.23 25.03
N LYS A 351 36.95 11.65 26.19
CA LYS A 351 37.85 10.84 27.03
C LYS A 351 37.12 9.63 27.61
N LYS A 352 37.67 8.42 27.42
CA LYS A 352 37.12 7.16 27.92
C LYS A 352 35.61 7.02 27.60
N ALA A 353 34.75 6.91 28.61
CA ALA A 353 33.29 6.81 28.46
C ALA A 353 32.67 7.98 27.67
N ASP A 354 33.23 9.19 27.76
CA ASP A 354 32.72 10.35 27.01
C ASP A 354 33.26 10.39 25.56
N GLN A 355 33.89 9.32 25.07
CA GLN A 355 34.43 9.32 23.71
C GLN A 355 33.32 9.18 22.68
N TYR A 356 33.44 9.93 21.60
CA TYR A 356 32.52 9.83 20.47
C TYR A 356 33.23 10.04 19.14
N ALA A 357 32.65 9.50 18.07
CA ALA A 357 33.08 9.73 16.70
C ALA A 357 31.87 9.90 15.78
N THR A 358 31.97 10.84 14.84
CA THR A 358 31.01 10.99 13.75
C THR A 358 31.61 10.41 12.48
N VAL A 359 31.00 9.34 11.98
CA VAL A 359 31.38 8.68 10.74
C VAL A 359 30.36 9.06 9.68
N ASP A 360 30.79 9.83 8.68
CA ASP A 360 29.95 10.23 7.54
C ASP A 360 30.36 9.45 6.29
N LEU A 361 29.54 8.49 5.91
CA LEU A 361 29.79 7.61 4.76
C LEU A 361 29.52 8.28 3.41
N LEU A 362 29.05 9.52 3.41
CA LEU A 362 28.87 10.37 2.22
C LEU A 362 29.86 11.54 2.18
N ASN A 363 30.92 11.50 3.00
CA ASN A 363 31.94 12.55 3.01
C ASN A 363 32.81 12.52 1.74
N SER A 364 32.57 13.44 0.81
CA SER A 364 33.33 13.52 -0.46
C SER A 364 34.81 13.92 -0.29
N SER A 365 35.23 14.34 0.91
CA SER A 365 36.64 14.65 1.22
C SER A 365 37.38 13.51 1.92
N PHE A 366 36.68 12.45 2.33
CA PHE A 366 37.30 11.27 2.94
C PHE A 366 37.77 10.33 1.83
N MET A 367 39.04 10.38 1.49
CA MET A 367 39.63 9.62 0.39
C MET A 367 40.02 8.21 0.82
N MET A 368 39.80 7.28 -0.11
CA MET A 368 40.06 5.86 0.00
C MET A 368 41.01 5.42 -1.10
N GLU A 369 41.84 4.42 -0.82
CA GLU A 369 42.78 3.80 -1.75
C GLU A 369 42.37 2.36 -2.05
N TYR A 370 42.52 1.91 -3.29
CA TYR A 370 42.19 0.56 -3.70
C TYR A 370 43.34 -0.42 -3.38
N GLU A 371 43.02 -1.52 -2.71
CA GLU A 371 44.00 -2.55 -2.30
C GLU A 371 43.92 -3.82 -3.16
N GLY A 372 42.90 -3.96 -4.01
CA GLY A 372 42.72 -5.16 -4.84
C GLY A 372 43.57 -5.18 -6.12
N ASP A 373 43.75 -6.36 -6.71
CA ASP A 373 44.53 -6.50 -7.95
C ASP A 373 43.80 -5.93 -9.19
N THR A 374 42.49 -6.18 -9.28
CA THR A 374 41.63 -5.69 -10.38
C THR A 374 40.22 -5.42 -9.86
N GLU A 375 39.60 -4.33 -10.29
CA GLU A 375 38.16 -4.11 -10.09
C GLU A 375 37.32 -5.02 -11.01
N PHE A 376 36.08 -5.30 -10.62
CA PHE A 376 35.13 -6.05 -11.43
C PHE A 376 33.76 -5.38 -11.55
N SER A 377 33.47 -4.36 -10.75
CA SER A 377 32.13 -3.79 -10.59
C SER A 377 31.93 -2.41 -11.22
N TRP A 378 32.98 -1.75 -11.72
CA TRP A 378 32.97 -0.37 -12.23
C TRP A 378 32.90 -0.31 -13.76
N ASN A 379 31.72 -0.62 -14.32
CA ASN A 379 31.50 -0.69 -15.77
C ASN A 379 30.11 -0.14 -16.17
N GLN A 380 29.70 -0.31 -17.43
CA GLN A 380 28.30 -0.14 -17.82
C GLN A 380 27.38 -0.93 -16.89
N SER A 381 26.20 -0.38 -16.61
CA SER A 381 25.25 -0.98 -15.66
C SER A 381 24.81 -2.38 -16.13
N GLY A 382 24.98 -3.36 -15.25
CA GLY A 382 24.65 -4.76 -15.47
C GLY A 382 24.31 -5.48 -14.15
N PRO A 383 24.21 -6.83 -14.13
CA PRO A 383 23.86 -7.59 -12.93
C PRO A 383 24.88 -7.49 -11.79
N THR A 384 26.17 -7.40 -12.13
CA THR A 384 27.30 -7.34 -11.18
C THR A 384 28.13 -6.07 -11.31
N THR A 385 27.75 -5.17 -12.23
CA THR A 385 28.49 -3.95 -12.57
C THR A 385 27.59 -2.72 -12.54
N GLU A 386 28.13 -1.54 -12.24
CA GLU A 386 27.42 -0.28 -12.19
C GLU A 386 28.31 0.90 -12.64
N LEU A 387 27.69 1.95 -13.18
CA LEU A 387 28.41 3.17 -13.57
C LEU A 387 29.06 3.82 -12.32
N PRO A 388 30.17 4.57 -12.50
CA PRO A 388 30.82 4.90 -13.76
C PRO A 388 31.68 3.76 -14.34
N ASP A 389 31.86 3.78 -15.67
CA ASP A 389 32.72 2.83 -16.40
C ASP A 389 34.18 3.29 -16.32
N VAL A 390 34.90 2.76 -15.32
CA VAL A 390 36.26 3.19 -14.97
C VAL A 390 37.12 2.01 -14.57
N TYR A 391 38.31 1.94 -15.17
CA TYR A 391 39.32 0.97 -14.77
C TYR A 391 40.11 1.44 -13.54
N ILE A 392 40.28 0.58 -12.54
CA ILE A 392 40.89 0.88 -11.24
C ILE A 392 42.04 -0.12 -10.98
N GLU A 393 43.21 0.43 -10.65
CA GLU A 393 44.42 -0.32 -10.30
C GLU A 393 45.01 0.23 -9.00
N PRO A 394 45.78 -0.59 -8.24
CA PRO A 394 46.52 -0.13 -7.07
C PRO A 394 47.31 1.16 -7.33
N GLY A 395 47.13 2.15 -6.46
CA GLY A 395 47.86 3.43 -6.50
C GLY A 395 47.50 4.41 -7.62
N ASN A 396 46.53 4.08 -8.51
CA ASN A 396 46.23 4.90 -9.70
C ASN A 396 44.96 5.77 -9.55
N LYS A 397 44.04 5.45 -8.63
CA LYS A 397 42.82 6.24 -8.38
C LYS A 397 42.39 6.18 -6.91
N SER A 398 42.23 7.35 -6.29
CA SER A 398 41.55 7.48 -5.00
C SER A 398 40.10 7.90 -5.23
N PHE A 399 39.16 7.18 -4.64
CA PHE A 399 37.74 7.56 -4.61
C PHE A 399 37.40 8.06 -3.21
N SER A 400 36.41 8.94 -3.10
CA SER A 400 35.91 9.30 -1.77
C SER A 400 35.02 8.19 -1.21
N VAL A 401 34.85 8.14 0.11
CA VAL A 401 33.88 7.21 0.73
C VAL A 401 32.47 7.44 0.19
N ASN A 402 32.11 8.68 -0.19
CA ASN A 402 30.86 8.98 -0.87
C ASN A 402 30.74 8.22 -2.20
N ASP A 403 31.77 8.27 -3.05
CA ASP A 403 31.74 7.59 -4.35
C ASP A 403 31.57 6.08 -4.18
N LEU A 404 32.31 5.48 -3.23
CA LEU A 404 32.21 4.06 -2.92
C LEU A 404 30.83 3.69 -2.38
N THR A 405 30.32 4.44 -1.41
CA THR A 405 29.01 4.20 -0.78
C THR A 405 27.89 4.29 -1.82
N GLN A 406 27.88 5.33 -2.65
CA GLN A 406 26.86 5.51 -3.68
C GLN A 406 26.93 4.40 -4.74
N HIS A 407 28.14 4.00 -5.14
CA HIS A 407 28.34 2.94 -6.13
C HIS A 407 27.93 1.56 -5.60
N TYR A 408 28.47 1.12 -4.46
CA TYR A 408 28.20 -0.21 -3.93
C TYR A 408 26.78 -0.36 -3.39
N ILE A 409 26.17 0.70 -2.84
CA ILE A 409 24.77 0.64 -2.44
C ILE A 409 23.86 0.45 -3.66
N LYS A 410 24.15 1.09 -4.80
CA LYS A 410 23.40 0.82 -6.03
C LYS A 410 23.52 -0.63 -6.46
N LEU A 411 24.70 -1.24 -6.34
CA LEU A 411 24.91 -2.64 -6.69
C LEU A 411 24.15 -3.59 -5.76
N ILE A 412 24.26 -3.40 -4.44
CA ILE A 412 23.63 -4.28 -3.46
C ILE A 412 22.11 -4.09 -3.40
N ALA A 413 21.59 -2.90 -3.76
CA ALA A 413 20.16 -2.64 -3.81
C ALA A 413 19.47 -3.09 -5.12
N LYS A 414 20.20 -3.63 -6.11
CA LYS A 414 19.62 -4.15 -7.36
C LYS A 414 18.76 -5.39 -7.16
N ASP A 415 19.15 -6.23 -6.21
CA ASP A 415 18.54 -7.54 -6.03
C ASP A 415 17.35 -7.48 -5.08
N ASP A 416 17.48 -6.80 -3.94
CA ASP A 416 16.47 -6.75 -2.87
C ASP A 416 16.73 -5.65 -1.82
N THR A 417 15.87 -5.59 -0.80
CA THR A 417 16.03 -4.87 0.47
C THR A 417 17.40 -5.13 1.08
N VAL A 418 18.11 -4.06 1.44
CA VAL A 418 19.44 -4.19 2.03
C VAL A 418 19.30 -4.18 3.54
N ILE A 419 19.88 -5.18 4.19
CA ILE A 419 19.91 -5.29 5.65
C ILE A 419 21.33 -5.01 6.11
N PHE A 420 21.50 -3.97 6.91
CA PHE A 420 22.73 -3.68 7.62
C PHE A 420 22.68 -4.32 9.01
N TYR A 421 23.69 -5.15 9.27
CA TYR A 421 24.01 -5.65 10.60
C TYR A 421 25.17 -4.83 11.15
N ILE A 422 25.02 -4.40 12.39
CA ILE A 422 26.06 -3.68 13.11
C ILE A 422 26.53 -4.60 14.22
N ASP A 423 27.82 -4.88 14.24
CA ASP A 423 28.46 -5.80 15.18
C ASP A 423 29.80 -5.21 15.66
N GLY A 424 29.89 -4.90 16.96
CA GLY A 424 31.16 -4.53 17.59
C GLY A 424 32.00 -5.70 18.09
N GLY A 425 31.61 -6.93 17.76
CA GLY A 425 32.33 -8.14 18.10
C GLY A 425 32.23 -8.51 19.58
N LYS A 426 33.26 -9.20 20.09
CA LYS A 426 33.25 -9.78 21.46
C LYS A 426 33.25 -8.75 22.60
N SER A 427 33.62 -7.50 22.31
CA SER A 427 33.69 -6.40 23.27
C SER A 427 33.26 -5.13 22.56
N ASP A 428 31.96 -5.03 22.27
CA ASP A 428 31.39 -3.88 21.58
C ASP A 428 31.65 -2.59 22.39
N PRO A 429 32.41 -1.62 21.86
CA PRO A 429 32.71 -0.39 22.57
C PRO A 429 31.63 0.69 22.38
N VAL A 430 30.53 0.40 21.68
CA VAL A 430 29.49 1.38 21.34
C VAL A 430 28.25 1.23 22.22
N ASP A 431 27.80 2.34 22.81
CA ASP A 431 26.50 2.41 23.47
C ASP A 431 25.40 2.68 22.42
N TYR A 432 24.59 1.67 22.11
CA TYR A 432 23.49 1.80 21.15
C TYR A 432 22.36 2.73 21.63
N SER A 433 22.23 2.95 22.95
CA SER A 433 21.16 3.76 23.51
C SER A 433 21.40 5.26 23.36
N THR A 434 22.66 5.68 23.35
CA THR A 434 23.08 7.07 23.15
C THR A 434 23.59 7.35 21.74
N SER A 435 24.09 6.33 21.05
CA SER A 435 24.50 6.43 19.64
C SER A 435 23.32 6.64 18.70
N LYS A 436 23.59 7.28 17.57
CA LYS A 436 22.59 7.65 16.59
C LYS A 436 23.03 7.35 15.17
N ILE A 437 22.05 7.22 14.29
CA ILE A 437 22.23 7.17 12.86
C ILE A 437 21.38 8.27 12.22
N THR A 438 21.96 8.96 11.24
CA THR A 438 21.26 9.85 10.32
C THR A 438 21.22 9.18 8.95
N LEU A 439 20.02 8.95 8.43
CA LEU A 439 19.80 8.28 7.15
C LEU A 439 18.74 9.03 6.35
N ASN A 440 19.07 9.46 5.14
CA ASN A 440 18.12 9.95 4.16
C ASN A 440 18.54 9.45 2.79
N TYR A 441 17.61 8.87 2.03
CA TYR A 441 17.90 8.34 0.70
C TYR A 441 16.63 8.23 -0.14
N ASP A 442 16.81 8.11 -1.44
CA ASP A 442 15.78 7.92 -2.45
C ASP A 442 15.34 6.44 -2.46
N SER A 443 14.26 6.16 -1.73
CA SER A 443 13.74 4.80 -1.54
C SER A 443 12.59 4.46 -2.49
N ILE A 444 12.60 3.24 -3.01
CA ILE A 444 11.53 2.67 -3.85
C ILE A 444 10.92 1.38 -3.27
N GLY A 445 11.34 0.93 -2.08
CA GLY A 445 11.01 -0.39 -1.52
C GLY A 445 10.21 -0.42 -0.20
N ASN A 446 9.93 -1.65 0.25
CA ASN A 446 8.89 -1.97 1.23
C ASN A 446 9.51 -2.69 2.44
N VAL A 447 9.26 -2.22 3.66
CA VAL A 447 9.76 -2.74 4.95
C VAL A 447 8.58 -2.86 5.91
N ILE A 448 7.55 -3.61 5.50
CA ILE A 448 6.39 -3.83 6.38
C ILE A 448 6.90 -4.48 7.66
N THR A 449 6.56 -3.90 8.81
CA THR A 449 7.14 -4.31 10.10
C THR A 449 6.14 -5.13 10.91
N TYR A 450 4.85 -4.80 10.86
CA TYR A 450 3.81 -5.51 11.59
C TYR A 450 2.68 -5.94 10.67
N LEU A 451 2.20 -7.17 10.86
CA LEU A 451 1.00 -7.68 10.22
C LEU A 451 -0.05 -8.06 11.24
N HIS A 452 -1.28 -7.66 10.97
CA HIS A 452 -2.46 -8.12 11.65
C HIS A 452 -3.50 -8.53 10.62
N ILE A 453 -3.62 -9.83 10.37
CA ILE A 453 -4.48 -10.41 9.34
C ILE A 453 -5.42 -11.39 10.02
N THR A 454 -6.72 -11.14 9.90
CA THR A 454 -7.77 -11.96 10.51
C THR A 454 -8.85 -12.25 9.50
N GLN A 455 -9.40 -13.45 9.50
CA GLN A 455 -10.60 -13.78 8.74
C GLN A 455 -11.78 -13.90 9.71
N ASN A 456 -12.83 -13.11 9.46
CA ASN A 456 -14.04 -13.03 10.27
C ASN A 456 -15.17 -13.70 9.50
N GLU A 457 -15.74 -14.77 10.06
CA GLU A 457 -16.85 -15.47 9.44
C GLU A 457 -18.19 -14.89 9.92
N LEU A 458 -19.08 -14.66 8.95
CA LEU A 458 -20.36 -13.99 9.14
C LEU A 458 -21.44 -14.80 8.45
N ASP A 459 -22.37 -15.36 9.21
CA ASP A 459 -23.53 -16.05 8.67
C ASP A 459 -24.64 -15.03 8.39
N VAL A 460 -25.11 -15.02 7.14
CA VAL A 460 -26.10 -14.05 6.66
C VAL A 460 -27.35 -14.76 6.17
N SER A 461 -28.50 -14.26 6.59
CA SER A 461 -29.80 -14.75 6.15
C SER A 461 -30.75 -13.61 5.82
N VAL A 462 -31.54 -13.79 4.76
CA VAL A 462 -32.64 -12.91 4.39
C VAL A 462 -33.94 -13.41 5.03
N LEU A 463 -34.60 -12.54 5.79
CA LEU A 463 -35.86 -12.78 6.48
C LEU A 463 -36.95 -11.90 5.85
N ASN A 464 -38.09 -12.50 5.49
CA ASN A 464 -39.24 -11.83 4.90
C ASN A 464 -40.29 -11.42 5.93
#